data_AF-A0A8H3AMV5-F1
#
_entry.id   AF-A0A8H3AMV5-F1
#
_cell.length_a   1.000
_cell.length_b   1.000
_cell.length_c   1.000
_cell.angle_alpha   90.00
_cell.angle_beta   90.00
_cell.angle_gamma   90.00
#
_symmetry.space_group_name_H-M   'P 1'
#
loop_
_entity.id
_entity.type
_entity.pdbx_description
1 polymer ?
#
loop_
_entity_poly.entity_id
_entity_poly.type
_entity_poly.pdbx_seq_one_letter_code
_entity_poly.pdbx_strand_id
1 'polypeptide(L)' 'QYKRTVLISQIIGKSGSLLAGINSNYGDVAQIDTASLSLSSVSSICDTFQGNSNGDEPKKLTSNVANA' A
#
# COMPACT_ATOMS: atom_id res chain seq x y z
N GLN A 1 -13.82 -9.48 -5.27
CA GLN A 1 -12.92 -9.16 -4.14
C GLN A 1 -13.73 -8.48 -3.03
N TYR A 2 -13.41 -8.69 -1.75
CA TYR A 2 -13.97 -7.94 -0.61
C TYR A 2 -12.98 -6.89 -0.10
N LYS A 3 -13.48 -5.86 0.59
CA LYS A 3 -12.67 -4.80 1.21
C LYS A 3 -11.65 -5.39 2.19
N ARG A 4 -10.38 -5.05 2.01
CA ARG A 4 -9.30 -5.41 2.93
C ARG A 4 -8.86 -4.19 3.74
N THR A 5 -8.53 -4.42 5.00
CA THR A 5 -7.97 -3.37 5.87
C THR A 5 -6.65 -3.84 6.43
N VAL A 6 -5.62 -3.00 6.32
CA VAL A 6 -4.28 -3.27 6.85
C VAL A 6 -3.89 -2.14 7.79
N LEU A 7 -3.35 -2.50 8.95
CA LEU A 7 -2.79 -1.58 9.94
C LEU A 7 -1.29 -1.86 10.06
N ILE A 8 -0.45 -0.86 9.82
CA ILE A 8 1.01 -1.00 9.89
C ILE A 8 1.55 0.01 10.90
N SER A 9 2.24 -0.50 11.93
CA SER A 9 2.91 0.31 12.94
C SER A 9 4.12 -0.45 13.49
N GLN A 10 5.11 0.27 13.99
CA GLN A 10 6.27 -0.27 14.72
C GLN A 10 7.08 -1.32 13.94
N ILE A 11 7.30 -1.06 12.65
CA ILE A 11 8.10 -1.95 11.80
C ILE A 11 9.44 -1.33 11.39
N ILE A 12 10.39 -2.20 11.09
CA ILE A 12 11.67 -1.85 10.48
C ILE A 12 11.67 -2.41 9.06
N GLY A 13 11.78 -1.54 8.06
CA GLY A 13 11.86 -1.91 6.65
C GLY A 13 13.24 -1.57 6.09
N LYS A 14 13.84 -2.51 5.34
CA LYS A 14 15.15 -2.30 4.70
C LYS A 14 15.12 -2.82 3.28
N SER A 15 15.47 -1.96 2.33
CA SER A 15 15.60 -2.28 0.89
C SER A 15 14.36 -2.97 0.31
N GLY A 16 13.40 -2.16 -0.17
CA GLY A 16 12.17 -2.68 -0.79
C GLY A 16 11.56 -1.68 -1.76
N SER A 17 10.92 -2.16 -2.83
CA SER A 17 10.28 -1.30 -3.82
C SER A 17 8.98 -0.68 -3.30
N LEU A 18 8.24 -1.40 -2.45
CA LEU A 18 6.94 -0.99 -1.92
C LEU A 18 6.66 -1.66 -0.58
N LEU A 19 6.18 -0.89 0.41
CA LEU A 19 5.76 -1.44 1.71
C LEU A 19 4.31 -1.96 1.69
N ALA A 20 3.36 -1.20 1.12
CA ALA A 20 1.96 -1.60 1.02
C ALA A 20 1.35 -1.20 -0.33
N GLY A 21 0.49 -2.08 -0.87
CA GLY A 21 -0.31 -1.81 -2.06
C GLY A 21 -1.77 -2.14 -1.81
N ILE A 22 -2.68 -1.21 -2.12
CA ILE A 22 -4.13 -1.38 -1.90
C ILE A 22 -4.94 -1.14 -3.17
N ASN A 23 -6.03 -1.87 -3.35
CA ASN A 23 -6.93 -1.68 -4.49
C ASN A 23 -8.02 -0.65 -4.16
N SER A 24 -7.89 0.58 -4.66
CA SER A 24 -8.83 1.67 -4.34
C SER A 24 -10.25 1.40 -4.83
N ASN A 25 -10.40 0.76 -6.00
CA ASN A 25 -11.70 0.41 -6.59
C ASN A 25 -12.45 -0.68 -5.82
N TYR A 26 -11.78 -1.42 -4.93
CA TYR A 26 -12.40 -2.40 -4.06
C TYR A 26 -12.57 -1.89 -2.62
N GLY A 27 -12.24 -0.62 -2.36
CA GLY A 27 -12.40 0.03 -1.07
C GLY A 27 -11.36 -0.39 -0.03
N ASP A 28 -10.21 -0.94 -0.48
CA ASP A 28 -9.13 -1.33 0.43
C ASP A 28 -8.58 -0.10 1.17
N VAL A 29 -8.20 -0.29 2.43
CA VAL A 29 -7.66 0.76 3.30
C VAL A 29 -6.37 0.28 3.95
N ALA A 30 -5.33 1.10 3.86
CA ALA A 30 -4.11 0.95 4.65
C ALA A 30 -4.01 2.14 5.60
N GLN A 31 -3.97 1.88 6.90
CA GLN A 31 -3.59 2.89 7.88
C GLN A 31 -2.17 2.58 8.33
N ILE A 32 -1.30 3.56 8.16
CA ILE A 32 0.14 3.41 8.39
C ILE A 32 0.55 4.51 9.36
N ASP A 33 1.00 4.09 10.55
CA ASP A 33 1.61 5.00 11.51
C ASP A 33 3.05 5.28 11.08
N THR A 34 3.20 6.26 10.18
CA THR A 34 4.50 6.65 9.61
C THR A 34 5.51 7.12 10.64
N ALA A 35 5.06 7.63 11.79
CA ALA A 35 5.93 8.07 12.88
C ALA A 35 6.61 6.90 13.60
N SER A 36 5.98 5.72 13.60
CA SER A 36 6.50 4.50 14.22
C SER A 36 7.40 3.66 13.30
N LEU A 37 7.56 4.05 12.03
CA LEU A 37 8.32 3.26 11.07
C LEU A 37 9.79 3.66 11.04
N SER A 38 10.67 2.67 11.00
CA SER A 38 12.08 2.86 10.69
C SER A 38 12.39 2.25 9.32
N LEU A 39 12.29 3.06 8.27
CA LEU A 39 12.50 2.63 6.88
C LEU A 39 13.85 3.12 6.36
N SER A 40 14.59 2.21 5.71
CA SER A 40 15.84 2.54 5.01
C SER A 40 15.80 1.94 3.60
N SER A 41 16.04 2.76 2.58
CA SER A 41 16.03 2.35 1.17
C SER A 41 14.71 1.67 0.72
N VAL A 42 13.58 2.08 1.30
CA VAL A 42 12.25 1.69 0.81
C VAL A 42 11.77 2.76 -0.18
N SER A 43 11.48 2.38 -1.42
CA SER A 43 11.19 3.33 -2.50
C SER A 43 9.79 3.95 -2.41
N SER A 44 8.82 3.22 -1.85
CA SER A 44 7.47 3.73 -1.61
C SER A 44 6.81 3.07 -0.39
N ILE A 45 6.03 3.84 0.37
CA ILE A 45 5.34 3.39 1.58
C ILE A 45 3.97 2.80 1.23
N CYS A 46 3.15 3.52 0.49
CA CYS A 46 1.83 3.03 0.10
C CYS A 46 1.45 3.50 -1.30
N ASP A 47 1.21 2.54 -2.19
CA ASP A 47 0.73 2.78 -3.54
C ASP A 47 -0.71 2.28 -3.68
N THR A 48 -1.48 2.93 -4.54
CA THR A 48 -2.83 2.48 -4.87
C THR A 48 -2.88 1.86 -6.25
N PHE A 49 -3.80 0.92 -6.44
CA PHE A 49 -3.94 0.13 -7.65
C PHE A 49 -5.40 0.00 -8.06
N GLN A 50 -5.62 -0.22 -9.35
CA GLN A 50 -6.90 -0.65 -9.90
C GLN A 50 -6.92 -2.17 -9.92
N GLY A 51 -7.48 -2.76 -8.89
CA GLY A 51 -7.63 -4.21 -8.76
C GLY A 51 -8.50 -4.77 -9.89
N ASN A 52 -8.13 -5.96 -10.37
CA ASN A 52 -8.87 -6.70 -11.38
C ASN A 52 -9.43 -8.02 -10.80
N SER A 53 -10.15 -8.81 -11.61
CA SER A 53 -10.65 -10.14 -11.23
C SER A 53 -10.25 -11.23 -12.24
N ASN A 54 -9.40 -10.89 -13.21
CA ASN A 54 -8.95 -11.78 -14.27
C ASN A 54 -7.58 -12.42 -13.98
N GLY A 55 -6.91 -12.01 -12.89
CA GLY A 55 -5.62 -12.56 -12.46
C GLY A 55 -4.40 -11.82 -13.01
N ASP A 56 -4.61 -10.77 -13.80
CA ASP A 56 -3.52 -9.92 -14.28
C ASP A 56 -2.93 -9.08 -13.15
N GLU A 57 -1.76 -8.48 -13.37
CA GLU A 57 -1.21 -7.52 -12.42
C GLU A 57 -2.06 -6.23 -12.40
N PRO A 58 -2.51 -5.76 -11.21
CA PRO A 58 -3.27 -4.51 -11.09
C PRO A 58 -2.48 -3.30 -11.58
N LYS A 59 -3.16 -2.39 -12.30
CA LYS A 59 -2.54 -1.13 -12.75
C LYS A 59 -2.31 -0.20 -11.57
N LYS A 60 -1.08 0.29 -11.39
CA LYS A 60 -0.76 1.34 -10.40
C LYS A 60 -1.47 2.66 -10.74
N LEU A 61 -2.07 3.29 -9.72
CA LEU A 61 -2.81 4.54 -9.82
C LEU A 61 -2.03 5.71 -9.18
N THR A 62 -1.61 5.56 -7.92
CA THR A 62 -0.89 6.60 -7.19
C THR A 62 0.31 6.04 -6.45
N SER A 63 1.21 6.95 -6.02
CA SER A 63 2.35 6.59 -5.17
C SER A 63 2.47 7.53 -3.99
N ASN A 64 2.43 6.98 -2.77
CA ASN A 64 2.44 7.74 -1.50
C ASN A 64 1.37 8.83 -1.41
N VAL A 65 0.20 8.60 -2.01
CA VAL A 65 -0.94 9.52 -1.93
C VAL A 65 -2.06 8.81 -1.18
N ALA A 66 -2.54 9.45 -0.12
CA ALA A 66 -3.70 8.97 0.62
C ALA A 66 -4.95 8.94 -0.28
N ASN A 67 -5.79 7.93 -0.09
CA ASN A 67 -7.10 7.85 -0.73
C ASN A 67 -7.89 9.11 -0.38
N ALA A 68 -8.59 9.70 -1.37
CA ALA A 68 -9.51 10.81 -1.14
C ALA A 68 -10.73 10.39 -0.32
#